data_AF-A0A962II86-F1
#
_entry.id   AF-A0A962II86-F1
#
_cell.length_a   1.000
_cell.length_b   1.000
_cell.length_c   1.000
_cell.angle_alpha   90.00
_cell.angle_beta   90.00
_cell.angle_gamma   90.00
#
_symmetry.space_group_name_H-M   'P 1'
#
loop_
_entity.id
_entity.type
_entity.pdbx_description
1 polymer ?
#
loop_
_entity_poly.entity_id
_entity_poly.type
_entity_poly.pdbx_seq_one_letter_code
_entity_poly.pdbx_strand_id
1 'polypeptide(L)'
;QAAVDAANLAFDNSQVSAHLNLVGTRLTARSDSGNSSTDLSWLSSDATVAQWRDELGADMVALIADDIGNTCGKGYVMRNVGSAFSASAFQVTARSCAVGNLSYAHEHGHNLGLEHDPANGTTASGASYPWSFGHVVDGSFRTLMSYSTECTGGCTRLPYFSNPNVSVDGQPSGIANQRDNARTLNSVVATVAAFRDSVQAELFADGFE
;
A
#
# COMPACT_ATOMS: atom_id res chain seq x y z
N GLN A 1 13.58 1.77 4.34
CA GLN A 1 13.12 2.10 5.70
C GLN A 1 12.14 3.27 5.71
N ALA A 2 12.53 4.51 5.37
CA ALA A 2 11.65 5.69 5.49
C ALA A 2 10.23 5.57 4.87
N ALA A 3 10.09 4.90 3.72
CA ALA A 3 8.77 4.67 3.11
C ALA A 3 7.89 3.70 3.92
N VAL A 4 8.49 2.69 4.54
CA VAL A 4 7.83 1.77 5.48
C VAL A 4 7.40 2.53 6.74
N ASP A 5 8.28 3.38 7.28
CA ASP A 5 7.96 4.20 8.46
C ASP A 5 6.79 5.17 8.17
N ALA A 6 6.76 5.78 6.98
CA ALA A 6 5.66 6.64 6.56
C ALA A 6 4.33 5.88 6.39
N ALA A 7 4.38 4.61 5.95
CA ALA A 7 3.21 3.75 5.89
C ALA A 7 2.72 3.39 7.31
N ASN A 8 3.63 3.06 8.22
CA ASN A 8 3.31 2.76 9.62
C ASN A 8 2.74 3.98 10.35
N LEU A 9 3.28 5.18 10.09
CA LEU A 9 2.69 6.43 10.57
C LEU A 9 1.24 6.57 10.10
N ALA A 10 0.95 6.21 8.84
CA ALA A 10 -0.42 6.25 8.33
C ALA A 10 -1.35 5.20 8.97
N PHE A 11 -0.83 4.03 9.33
CA PHE A 11 -1.58 3.06 10.13
C PHE A 11 -1.88 3.57 11.54
N ASP A 12 -0.87 4.10 12.23
CA ASP A 12 -1.00 4.65 13.58
C ASP A 12 -2.00 5.80 13.63
N ASN A 13 -1.84 6.77 12.74
CA ASN A 13 -2.73 7.93 12.60
C ASN A 13 -4.19 7.52 12.36
N SER A 14 -4.41 6.37 11.72
CA SER A 14 -5.74 5.86 11.36
C SER A 14 -6.28 4.80 12.30
N GLN A 15 -5.62 4.53 13.44
CA GLN A 15 -6.00 3.51 14.41
C GLN A 15 -6.11 2.10 13.79
N VAL A 16 -5.17 1.78 12.90
CA VAL A 16 -5.02 0.44 12.33
C VAL A 16 -4.08 -0.36 13.22
N SER A 17 -4.52 -1.52 13.69
CA SER A 17 -3.77 -2.38 14.61
C SER A 17 -2.80 -3.30 13.86
N ALA A 18 -1.94 -2.71 13.03
CA ALA A 18 -0.94 -3.43 12.24
C ALA A 18 0.21 -2.51 11.82
N HIS A 19 1.39 -3.09 11.64
CA HIS A 19 2.56 -2.41 11.06
C HIS A 19 3.16 -3.27 9.94
N LEU A 20 3.70 -2.60 8.92
CA LEU A 20 4.61 -3.21 7.96
C LEU A 20 5.97 -3.43 8.63
N ASN A 21 6.52 -4.61 8.44
CA ASN A 21 7.89 -4.95 8.82
C ASN A 21 8.75 -5.12 7.55
N LEU A 22 9.90 -4.45 7.49
CA LEU A 22 10.84 -4.63 6.39
C LEU A 22 11.71 -5.87 6.63
N VAL A 23 11.36 -6.98 6.00
CA VAL A 23 12.08 -8.26 6.15
C VAL A 23 13.34 -8.37 5.30
N GLY A 24 13.50 -7.52 4.28
CA GLY A 24 14.74 -7.48 3.51
C GLY A 24 14.69 -6.50 2.33
N THR A 25 15.88 -6.23 1.79
CA THR A 25 16.06 -5.45 0.56
C THR A 25 17.04 -6.16 -0.35
N ARG A 26 16.79 -6.11 -1.66
CA ARG A 26 17.67 -6.64 -2.71
C ARG A 26 17.79 -5.62 -3.83
N LEU A 27 18.98 -5.51 -4.41
CA LEU A 27 19.19 -4.75 -5.63
C LEU A 27 19.10 -5.73 -6.81
N THR A 28 18.37 -5.35 -7.86
CA THR A 28 18.32 -6.11 -9.11
C THR A 28 19.21 -5.45 -10.15
N ALA A 29 19.80 -6.25 -11.04
CA ALA A 29 20.55 -5.76 -12.20
C ALA A 29 19.64 -5.27 -13.34
N ARG A 30 18.32 -5.45 -13.21
CA ARG A 30 17.34 -4.97 -14.18
C ARG A 30 17.29 -3.45 -14.19
N SER A 31 17.41 -2.87 -15.39
CA SER A 31 17.15 -1.45 -15.61
C SER A 31 15.67 -1.11 -15.49
N ASP A 32 15.39 0.09 -14.99
CA ASP A 32 14.09 0.73 -15.04
C ASP A 32 13.56 0.77 -16.47
N SER A 33 12.29 0.39 -16.66
CA SER A 33 11.70 0.33 -18.00
C SER A 33 11.07 1.65 -18.46
N GLY A 34 10.92 2.63 -17.55
CA GLY A 34 10.13 3.82 -17.78
C GLY A 34 8.62 3.54 -17.90
N ASN A 35 8.16 2.38 -17.43
CA ASN A 35 6.74 2.00 -17.47
C ASN A 35 6.35 1.10 -16.28
N SER A 36 5.58 1.67 -15.36
CA SER A 36 5.09 0.99 -14.16
C SER A 36 4.34 -0.33 -14.42
N SER A 37 3.67 -0.49 -15.56
CA SER A 37 2.96 -1.75 -15.88
C SER A 37 3.94 -2.85 -16.28
N THR A 38 4.95 -2.50 -17.09
CA THR A 38 6.04 -3.40 -17.46
C THR A 38 6.86 -3.79 -16.23
N ASP A 39 7.15 -2.81 -15.35
CA ASP A 39 7.88 -3.04 -14.11
C ASP A 39 7.11 -3.96 -13.14
N LEU A 40 5.81 -3.72 -12.95
CA LEU A 40 4.96 -4.53 -12.08
C LEU A 40 4.76 -5.96 -12.63
N SER A 41 4.59 -6.08 -13.95
CA SER A 41 4.48 -7.39 -14.60
C SER A 41 5.78 -8.18 -14.50
N TRP A 42 6.93 -7.54 -14.63
CA TRP A 42 8.21 -8.20 -14.40
C TRP A 42 8.34 -8.62 -12.93
N LEU A 43 8.11 -7.70 -11.98
CA LEU A 43 8.28 -7.95 -10.56
C LEU A 43 7.44 -9.15 -10.06
N SER A 44 6.22 -9.29 -10.56
CA SER A 44 5.31 -10.37 -10.17
C SER A 44 5.58 -11.72 -10.86
N SER A 45 6.43 -11.75 -11.89
CA SER A 45 6.68 -12.96 -12.70
C SER A 45 8.13 -13.45 -12.68
N ASP A 46 9.05 -12.63 -12.18
CA ASP A 46 10.48 -12.95 -12.15
C ASP A 46 10.78 -14.04 -11.13
N ALA A 47 11.42 -15.12 -11.59
CA ALA A 47 11.75 -16.28 -10.77
C ALA A 47 12.74 -15.96 -9.62
N THR A 48 13.64 -14.99 -9.84
CA THR A 48 14.59 -14.56 -8.80
C THR A 48 13.88 -13.77 -7.71
N VAL A 49 12.96 -12.88 -8.09
CA VAL A 49 12.12 -12.16 -7.12
C VAL A 49 11.24 -13.12 -6.33
N ALA A 50 10.64 -14.11 -7.00
CA ALA A 50 9.85 -15.14 -6.35
C ALA A 50 10.68 -15.93 -5.31
N GLN A 51 11.90 -16.33 -5.69
CA GLN A 51 12.83 -16.98 -4.78
C GLN A 51 13.17 -16.10 -3.56
N TRP A 52 13.54 -14.83 -3.76
CA TRP A 52 13.84 -13.91 -2.65
C TRP A 52 12.64 -13.70 -1.73
N ARG A 53 11.44 -13.62 -2.31
CA ARG A 53 10.20 -13.46 -1.55
C ARG A 53 9.97 -14.66 -0.62
N ASP A 54 10.19 -15.87 -1.11
CA ASP A 54 10.06 -17.10 -0.33
C ASP A 54 11.19 -17.23 0.72
N GLU A 55 12.44 -16.91 0.36
CA GLU A 55 13.60 -16.90 1.28
C GLU A 55 13.41 -15.96 2.48
N LEU A 56 12.77 -14.81 2.26
CA LEU A 56 12.55 -13.80 3.28
C LEU A 56 11.21 -13.94 4.00
N GLY A 57 10.32 -14.85 3.55
CA GLY A 57 8.95 -14.95 4.05
C GLY A 57 8.15 -13.65 3.85
N ALA A 58 8.36 -12.96 2.72
CA ALA A 58 7.74 -11.64 2.49
C ALA A 58 6.29 -11.75 1.99
N ASP A 59 5.34 -11.25 2.78
CA ASP A 59 3.91 -11.23 2.43
C ASP A 59 3.60 -10.34 1.23
N MET A 60 4.26 -9.19 1.12
CA MET A 60 4.11 -8.23 0.03
C MET A 60 5.47 -7.80 -0.50
N VAL A 61 5.56 -7.44 -1.78
CA VAL A 61 6.81 -7.03 -2.43
C VAL A 61 6.64 -5.70 -3.14
N ALA A 62 7.64 -4.83 -3.02
CA ALA A 62 7.68 -3.55 -3.71
C ALA A 62 8.96 -3.40 -4.54
N LEU A 63 8.84 -2.88 -5.75
CA LEU A 63 9.98 -2.32 -6.49
C LEU A 63 10.05 -0.81 -6.27
N ILE A 64 11.22 -0.32 -5.86
CA ILE A 64 11.54 1.10 -5.83
C ILE A 64 12.47 1.40 -7.00
N ALA A 65 11.97 2.15 -7.98
CA ALA A 65 12.67 2.48 -9.22
C ALA A 65 12.82 4.01 -9.38
N ASP A 66 13.83 4.46 -10.11
CA ASP A 66 14.02 5.87 -10.41
C ASP A 66 13.09 6.34 -11.54
N ASP A 67 12.84 5.49 -12.54
CA ASP A 67 11.93 5.78 -13.66
C ASP A 67 10.90 4.66 -13.91
N ILE A 68 9.63 4.96 -13.61
CA ILE A 68 8.48 4.11 -13.92
C ILE A 68 7.49 4.80 -14.88
N GLY A 69 7.97 5.84 -15.59
CA GLY A 69 7.17 6.71 -16.46
C GLY A 69 6.42 7.80 -15.71
N ASN A 70 5.32 8.28 -16.29
CA ASN A 70 4.55 9.44 -15.79
C ASN A 70 3.61 9.12 -14.60
N THR A 71 3.96 8.19 -13.73
CA THR A 71 3.21 7.86 -12.50
C THR A 71 4.13 7.82 -11.29
N CYS A 72 3.55 7.98 -10.10
CA CYS A 72 4.27 7.81 -8.84
C CYS A 72 4.22 6.37 -8.29
N GLY A 73 3.33 5.53 -8.80
CA GLY A 73 3.22 4.14 -8.38
C GLY A 73 2.18 3.35 -9.18
N LYS A 74 2.20 2.03 -8.96
CA LYS A 74 1.18 1.10 -9.43
C LYS A 74 1.23 -0.20 -8.62
N GLY A 75 0.11 -0.57 -8.00
CA GLY A 75 -0.09 -1.84 -7.32
C GLY A 75 -1.25 -2.65 -7.89
N TYR A 76 -1.23 -3.96 -7.66
CA TYR A 76 -2.44 -4.78 -7.84
C TYR A 76 -3.42 -4.54 -6.67
N VAL A 77 -4.72 -4.60 -6.97
CA VAL A 77 -5.78 -4.31 -5.99
C VAL A 77 -6.48 -5.60 -5.52
N MET A 78 -6.48 -5.84 -4.21
CA MET A 78 -7.18 -7.00 -3.62
C MET A 78 -8.69 -6.75 -3.50
N ARG A 79 -9.43 -6.92 -4.60
CA ARG A 79 -10.90 -6.78 -4.61
C ARG A 79 -11.65 -8.00 -4.09
N ASN A 80 -11.04 -9.18 -4.14
CA ASN A 80 -11.55 -10.40 -3.53
C ASN A 80 -10.60 -10.78 -2.40
N VAL A 81 -11.02 -10.54 -1.16
CA VAL A 81 -10.18 -10.82 0.02
C VAL A 81 -9.95 -12.33 0.15
N GLY A 82 -8.70 -12.75 0.17
CA GLY A 82 -8.34 -14.15 0.38
C GLY A 82 -6.88 -14.45 0.04
N SER A 83 -6.42 -15.63 0.46
CA SER A 83 -5.05 -16.11 0.25
C SER A 83 -4.64 -16.21 -1.22
N ALA A 84 -5.60 -16.39 -2.13
CA ALA A 84 -5.35 -16.39 -3.58
C ALA A 84 -4.70 -15.09 -4.07
N PHE A 85 -4.93 -13.96 -3.38
CA PHE A 85 -4.30 -12.68 -3.74
C PHE A 85 -2.78 -12.65 -3.46
N SER A 86 -2.23 -13.60 -2.70
CA SER A 86 -0.78 -13.69 -2.45
C SER A 86 0.05 -13.65 -3.75
N ALA A 87 -0.45 -14.27 -4.83
CA ALA A 87 0.17 -14.26 -6.16
C ALA A 87 0.22 -12.87 -6.81
N SER A 88 -0.51 -11.89 -6.29
CA SER A 88 -0.61 -10.52 -6.80
C SER A 88 -0.24 -9.46 -5.75
N ALA A 89 0.33 -9.83 -4.60
CA ALA A 89 0.70 -8.89 -3.54
C ALA A 89 2.00 -8.10 -3.86
N PHE A 90 1.95 -7.36 -4.97
CA PHE A 90 3.07 -6.63 -5.55
C PHE A 90 2.69 -5.19 -5.88
N GLN A 91 3.68 -4.30 -5.79
CA GLN A 91 3.59 -2.92 -6.26
C GLN A 91 4.93 -2.39 -6.78
N VAL A 92 4.86 -1.33 -7.58
CA VAL A 92 6.02 -0.52 -7.97
C VAL A 92 5.79 0.94 -7.57
N THR A 93 6.84 1.62 -7.11
CA THR A 93 6.78 3.01 -6.67
C THR A 93 8.01 3.77 -7.16
N ALA A 94 7.80 4.98 -7.68
CA ALA A 94 8.91 5.88 -8.05
C ALA A 94 9.64 6.34 -6.76
N ARG A 95 10.97 6.26 -6.74
CA ARG A 95 11.79 6.62 -5.57
C ARG A 95 11.49 8.04 -5.07
N SER A 96 11.33 8.99 -5.98
CA SER A 96 11.00 10.39 -5.68
C SER A 96 9.62 10.58 -5.04
N CYS A 97 8.68 9.66 -5.27
CA CYS A 97 7.32 9.72 -4.73
C CYS A 97 7.12 8.84 -3.48
N ALA A 98 8.07 7.95 -3.17
CA ALA A 98 7.88 6.88 -2.18
C ALA A 98 7.49 7.40 -0.79
N VAL A 99 8.16 8.46 -0.32
CA VAL A 99 7.95 9.06 1.01
C VAL A 99 7.10 10.33 0.91
N GLY A 100 7.59 11.35 0.20
CA GLY A 100 6.97 12.68 0.19
C GLY A 100 5.55 12.73 -0.40
N ASN A 101 5.26 11.86 -1.38
CA ASN A 101 3.92 11.73 -1.95
C ASN A 101 3.12 10.55 -1.35
N LEU A 102 3.71 9.82 -0.39
CA LEU A 102 3.13 8.64 0.26
C LEU A 102 2.77 7.50 -0.70
N SER A 103 3.41 7.44 -1.88
CA SER A 103 3.03 6.47 -2.92
C SER A 103 3.32 5.03 -2.50
N TYR A 104 4.39 4.77 -1.74
CA TYR A 104 4.65 3.41 -1.26
C TYR A 104 3.51 2.87 -0.39
N ALA A 105 3.04 3.69 0.55
CA ALA A 105 1.92 3.35 1.41
C ALA A 105 0.62 3.22 0.62
N HIS A 106 0.44 4.02 -0.43
CA HIS A 106 -0.74 4.00 -1.29
C HIS A 106 -0.85 2.71 -2.07
N GLU A 107 0.23 2.29 -2.72
CA GLU A 107 0.21 1.08 -3.53
C GLU A 107 0.10 -0.18 -2.66
N HIS A 108 0.68 -0.20 -1.46
CA HIS A 108 0.40 -1.28 -0.51
C HIS A 108 -1.04 -1.20 0.03
N GLY A 109 -1.63 -0.02 0.13
CA GLY A 109 -3.07 0.14 0.37
C GLY A 109 -3.91 -0.66 -0.63
N HIS A 110 -3.56 -0.62 -1.92
CA HIS A 110 -4.21 -1.47 -2.93
C HIS A 110 -4.02 -2.97 -2.69
N ASN A 111 -2.80 -3.40 -2.35
CA ASN A 111 -2.55 -4.80 -1.98
C ASN A 111 -3.37 -5.23 -0.75
N LEU A 112 -3.69 -4.29 0.14
CA LEU A 112 -4.53 -4.47 1.32
C LEU A 112 -6.03 -4.23 1.03
N GLY A 113 -6.41 -4.16 -0.25
CA GLY A 113 -7.80 -4.12 -0.70
C GLY A 113 -8.45 -2.75 -0.64
N LEU A 114 -7.67 -1.68 -0.51
CA LEU A 114 -8.20 -0.32 -0.54
C LEU A 114 -8.35 0.19 -1.97
N GLU A 115 -9.39 0.98 -2.18
CA GLU A 115 -9.66 1.70 -3.42
C GLU A 115 -9.35 3.18 -3.22
N HIS A 116 -9.33 3.92 -4.33
CA HIS A 116 -9.30 5.37 -4.29
C HIS A 116 -10.52 5.97 -3.57
N ASP A 117 -10.67 7.28 -3.55
CA ASP A 117 -11.97 7.88 -3.24
C ASP A 117 -13.03 7.49 -4.31
N PRO A 118 -14.33 7.60 -4.01
CA PRO A 118 -15.38 7.08 -4.89
C PRO A 118 -15.43 7.66 -6.31
N ALA A 119 -14.86 8.85 -6.54
CA ALA A 119 -14.85 9.47 -7.86
C ALA A 119 -13.69 8.99 -8.74
N ASN A 120 -12.64 8.41 -8.13
CA ASN A 120 -11.46 7.89 -8.83
C ASN A 120 -11.27 6.37 -8.68
N GLY A 121 -12.20 5.71 -7.98
CA GLY A 121 -12.17 4.28 -7.69
C GLY A 121 -13.19 3.48 -8.50
N THR A 122 -13.32 2.21 -8.14
CA THR A 122 -14.40 1.34 -8.64
C THR A 122 -15.74 1.65 -7.95
N THR A 123 -16.82 0.94 -8.31
CA THR A 123 -18.10 1.03 -7.60
C THR A 123 -18.01 0.37 -6.22
N ALA A 124 -18.87 0.76 -5.27
CA ALA A 124 -18.91 0.12 -3.95
C ALA A 124 -19.09 -1.41 -4.00
N SER A 125 -19.82 -1.93 -4.98
CA SER A 125 -19.98 -3.37 -5.22
C SER A 125 -18.76 -4.05 -5.84
N GLY A 126 -17.84 -3.29 -6.43
CA GLY A 126 -16.61 -3.79 -7.04
C GLY A 126 -15.38 -3.69 -6.15
N ALA A 127 -15.49 -3.01 -5.00
CA ALA A 127 -14.43 -2.91 -4.01
C ALA A 127 -14.38 -4.16 -3.11
N SER A 128 -13.28 -4.33 -2.36
CA SER A 128 -13.13 -5.42 -1.36
C SER A 128 -14.24 -5.43 -0.32
N TYR A 129 -14.64 -4.23 0.10
CA TYR A 129 -15.82 -3.96 0.89
C TYR A 129 -16.43 -2.64 0.40
N PRO A 130 -17.75 -2.44 0.55
CA PRO A 130 -18.44 -1.21 0.10
C PRO A 130 -17.91 0.10 0.70
N TRP A 131 -17.10 0.03 1.76
CA TRP A 131 -16.54 1.17 2.48
C TRP A 131 -15.02 1.36 2.29
N SER A 132 -14.34 0.53 1.49
CA SER A 132 -12.87 0.53 1.31
C SER A 132 -12.33 1.70 0.48
N PHE A 133 -12.88 2.91 0.64
CA PHE A 133 -12.54 4.08 -0.16
C PHE A 133 -11.83 5.16 0.64
N GLY A 134 -10.96 5.90 -0.06
CA GLY A 134 -10.40 7.15 0.45
C GLY A 134 -11.46 8.24 0.70
N HIS A 135 -11.09 9.21 1.52
CA HIS A 135 -11.87 10.40 1.83
C HIS A 135 -11.16 11.70 1.46
N VAL A 136 -11.97 12.68 1.03
CA VAL A 136 -11.56 14.01 0.61
C VAL A 136 -12.45 15.01 1.35
N VAL A 137 -11.82 16.03 1.92
CA VAL A 137 -12.45 17.24 2.45
C VAL A 137 -11.91 18.41 1.61
N ASP A 138 -12.71 18.90 0.67
CA ASP A 138 -12.29 19.97 -0.22
C ASP A 138 -11.99 21.26 0.55
N GLY A 139 -10.91 21.96 0.15
CA GLY A 139 -10.38 23.12 0.87
C GLY A 139 -9.55 22.79 2.11
N SER A 140 -9.31 21.50 2.41
CA SER A 140 -8.58 21.09 3.61
C SER A 140 -7.59 19.94 3.31
N PHE A 141 -8.05 18.69 3.35
CA PHE A 141 -7.18 17.53 3.22
C PHE A 141 -7.81 16.42 2.41
N ARG A 142 -6.96 15.49 1.97
CA ARG A 142 -7.36 14.19 1.47
C ARG A 142 -6.58 13.10 2.16
N THR A 143 -7.25 11.98 2.41
CA THR A 143 -6.63 10.78 2.96
C THR A 143 -5.73 10.12 1.93
N LEU A 144 -4.89 9.22 2.42
CA LEU A 144 -3.83 8.55 1.69
C LEU A 144 -4.33 7.90 0.39
N MET A 145 -5.52 7.31 0.36
CA MET A 145 -6.01 6.64 -0.85
C MET A 145 -6.65 7.58 -1.89
N SER A 146 -6.81 8.87 -1.60
CA SER A 146 -7.59 9.76 -2.46
C SER A 146 -6.76 10.53 -3.47
N TYR A 147 -7.37 10.82 -4.62
CA TYR A 147 -6.83 11.78 -5.58
C TYR A 147 -7.23 13.22 -5.22
N SER A 148 -6.64 14.19 -5.91
CA SER A 148 -6.93 15.62 -5.73
C SER A 148 -7.85 16.18 -6.82
N THR A 149 -8.39 15.31 -7.68
CA THR A 149 -9.22 15.67 -8.83
C THR A 149 -10.51 16.37 -8.43
N GLU A 150 -11.07 16.03 -7.26
CA GLU A 150 -12.28 16.63 -6.69
C GLU A 150 -12.00 17.89 -5.88
N CYS A 151 -10.73 18.26 -5.68
CA CYS A 151 -10.35 19.29 -4.73
C CYS A 151 -10.27 20.66 -5.38
N THR A 152 -11.41 21.34 -5.50
CA THR A 152 -11.49 22.68 -6.09
C THR A 152 -10.84 23.75 -5.20
N GLY A 153 -10.91 23.61 -3.88
CA GLY A 153 -10.25 24.46 -2.88
C GLY A 153 -8.85 23.99 -2.49
N GLY A 154 -8.35 22.90 -3.09
CA GLY A 154 -7.11 22.23 -2.70
C GLY A 154 -7.32 21.27 -1.52
N CYS A 155 -6.52 20.21 -1.49
CA CYS A 155 -6.57 19.20 -0.43
C CYS A 155 -5.20 18.53 -0.28
N THR A 156 -4.49 18.87 0.79
CA THR A 156 -3.16 18.27 1.05
C THR A 156 -3.34 16.78 1.33
N ARG A 157 -2.51 15.93 0.72
CA ARG A 157 -2.51 14.49 1.00
C ARG A 157 -1.85 14.27 2.36
N LEU A 158 -2.56 13.63 3.28
CA LEU A 158 -2.06 13.36 4.63
C LEU A 158 -1.81 11.86 4.84
N PRO A 159 -0.89 11.50 5.75
CA PRO A 159 -0.63 10.10 6.13
C PRO A 159 -1.75 9.60 7.05
N TYR A 160 -2.96 9.50 6.52
CA TYR A 160 -4.14 8.94 7.16
C TYR A 160 -4.87 8.09 6.13
N PHE A 161 -5.12 6.81 6.42
CA PHE A 161 -6.22 6.09 5.81
C PHE A 161 -7.57 6.61 6.35
N SER A 162 -8.64 6.55 5.55
CA SER A 162 -9.95 7.04 5.97
C SER A 162 -10.48 6.27 7.17
N ASN A 163 -10.93 7.00 8.19
CA ASN A 163 -11.53 6.45 9.40
C ASN A 163 -12.55 7.46 9.97
N PRO A 164 -13.85 7.13 10.05
CA PRO A 164 -14.88 8.05 10.57
C PRO A 164 -14.71 8.41 12.05
N ASN A 165 -13.91 7.66 12.81
CA ASN A 165 -13.66 7.89 14.24
C ASN A 165 -12.40 8.73 14.51
N VAL A 166 -11.63 9.06 13.46
CA VAL A 166 -10.44 9.91 13.56
C VAL A 166 -10.71 11.23 12.88
N SER A 167 -10.51 12.33 13.60
CA SER A 167 -10.66 13.69 13.05
C SER A 167 -9.31 14.32 12.73
N VAL A 168 -9.26 15.04 11.62
CA VAL A 168 -8.16 15.92 11.21
C VAL A 168 -8.72 17.33 11.08
N ASP A 169 -8.10 18.31 11.73
CA ASP A 169 -8.56 19.70 11.76
C ASP A 169 -10.05 19.86 12.14
N GLY A 170 -10.52 19.00 13.05
CA GLY A 170 -11.90 18.99 13.53
C GLY A 170 -12.92 18.33 12.59
N GLN A 171 -12.49 17.82 11.43
CA GLN A 171 -13.35 17.08 10.48
C GLN A 171 -13.01 15.59 10.50
N PRO A 172 -14.00 14.68 10.48
CA PRO A 172 -13.74 13.26 10.35
C PRO A 172 -12.93 12.94 9.09
N SER A 173 -11.95 12.05 9.20
CA SER A 173 -11.14 11.58 8.08
C SER A 173 -11.83 10.49 7.25
N GLY A 174 -13.11 10.20 7.52
CA GLY A 174 -13.88 9.18 6.84
C GLY A 174 -15.38 9.32 7.08
N ILE A 175 -16.15 8.45 6.43
CA ILE A 175 -17.62 8.39 6.54
C ILE A 175 -18.01 6.95 6.84
N ALA A 176 -18.76 6.74 7.93
CA ALA A 176 -19.19 5.41 8.34
C ALA A 176 -19.90 4.67 7.20
N ASN A 177 -19.50 3.41 6.99
CA ASN A 177 -20.02 2.52 5.93
C ASN A 177 -19.83 3.02 4.48
N GLN A 178 -18.98 4.02 4.24
CA GLN A 178 -18.70 4.52 2.88
C GLN A 178 -17.21 4.78 2.62
N ARG A 179 -16.49 5.34 3.61
CA ARG A 179 -15.08 5.73 3.51
C ARG A 179 -14.40 5.40 4.83
N ASP A 180 -14.02 4.14 4.98
CA ASP A 180 -13.51 3.55 6.21
C ASP A 180 -12.43 2.50 5.88
N ASN A 181 -11.33 2.97 5.30
CA ASN A 181 -10.17 2.14 5.00
C ASN A 181 -9.60 1.46 6.25
N ALA A 182 -9.64 2.13 7.41
CA ALA A 182 -9.15 1.55 8.66
C ALA A 182 -9.89 0.26 9.04
N ARG A 183 -11.22 0.22 8.87
CA ARG A 183 -12.01 -1.00 9.06
C ARG A 183 -11.59 -2.12 8.11
N THR A 184 -11.36 -1.81 6.84
CA THR A 184 -10.89 -2.80 5.85
C THR A 184 -9.51 -3.32 6.23
N LEU A 185 -8.57 -2.44 6.54
CA LEU A 185 -7.21 -2.81 6.97
C LEU A 185 -7.25 -3.77 8.16
N ASN A 186 -7.96 -3.41 9.24
CA ASN A 186 -8.10 -4.27 10.41
C ASN A 186 -8.76 -5.63 10.11
N SER A 187 -9.55 -5.73 9.04
CA SER A 187 -10.20 -6.99 8.63
C SER A 187 -9.29 -7.89 7.79
N VAL A 188 -8.33 -7.33 7.03
CA VAL A 188 -7.51 -8.09 6.08
C VAL A 188 -6.10 -8.40 6.59
N VAL A 189 -5.62 -7.70 7.62
CA VAL A 189 -4.24 -7.85 8.14
C VAL A 189 -3.88 -9.31 8.40
N ALA A 190 -4.76 -10.07 9.07
CA ALA A 190 -4.49 -11.48 9.36
C ALA A 190 -4.40 -12.35 8.09
N THR A 191 -5.20 -12.04 7.06
CA THR A 191 -5.15 -12.75 5.78
C THR A 191 -3.85 -12.49 5.04
N VAL A 192 -3.41 -11.22 5.01
CA VAL A 192 -2.22 -10.81 4.26
C VAL A 192 -0.94 -11.22 4.99
N ALA A 193 -0.90 -11.11 6.31
CA ALA A 193 0.22 -11.57 7.14
C ALA A 193 0.39 -13.10 7.18
N ALA A 194 -0.50 -13.83 6.50
CA ALA A 194 -0.45 -15.28 6.32
C ALA A 194 -0.18 -15.67 4.86
N PHE A 195 0.25 -14.72 4.01
CA PHE A 195 0.62 -15.03 2.63
C PHE A 195 1.91 -15.84 2.55
N ARG A 196 2.81 -15.69 3.53
CA ARG A 196 3.99 -16.51 3.73
C ARG A 196 4.17 -16.85 5.21
N ASP A 197 4.76 -18.01 5.47
CA ASP A 197 5.22 -18.33 6.81
C ASP A 197 6.39 -17.42 7.17
N SER A 198 6.42 -16.93 8.40
CA SER A 198 7.55 -16.16 8.90
C SER A 198 8.79 -17.04 8.91
N VAL A 199 9.83 -16.64 8.17
CA VAL A 199 11.15 -17.27 8.27
C VAL A 199 11.76 -16.76 9.56
N GLN A 200 12.08 -17.65 10.50
CA GLN A 200 12.93 -17.27 11.63
C GLN A 200 14.23 -16.76 11.02
N ALA A 201 14.58 -15.49 11.27
CA ALA A 201 15.94 -15.06 11.04
C ALA A 201 16.81 -16.01 11.87
N GLU A 202 17.50 -16.95 11.24
CA GLU A 202 18.62 -17.59 11.89
C GLU A 202 19.58 -16.45 12.20
N LEU A 203 19.55 -15.98 13.45
CA LEU A 203 20.39 -14.90 13.95
C LEU A 203 21.90 -15.19 13.75
N PHE A 204 22.26 -16.40 13.31
CA PHE A 204 23.61 -16.85 13.01
C PHE A 204 23.68 -17.79 11.78
N ALA A 205 22.98 -17.47 10.69
CA ALA A 205 23.39 -18.02 9.39
C ALA A 205 24.67 -17.26 8.96
N ASP A 206 25.83 -17.76 9.44
CA ASP A 206 27.21 -17.55 8.92
C ASP A 206 28.30 -17.74 10.01
N GLY A 207 27.98 -18.30 11.19
CA GLY A 207 28.99 -18.95 12.04
C GLY A 207 30.17 -18.08 12.50
N PHE A 208 29.98 -16.79 12.75
CA PHE A 208 30.96 -15.97 13.46
C PHE A 208 30.60 -15.88 14.94
N GLU A 209 31.35 -16.64 15.76
CA GLU A 209 31.83 -16.14 17.07
C GLU A 209 32.87 -15.03 16.85
#